data_AF-A0A0M3J7F8-F1
#
_entry.id   AF-A0A0M3J7F8-F1
#
_cell.length_a   1.000
_cell.length_b   1.000
_cell.length_c   1.000
_cell.angle_alpha   90.00
_cell.angle_beta   90.00
_cell.angle_gamma   90.00
#
_symmetry.space_group_name_H-M   'P 1'
#
loop_
_entity.id
_entity.type
_entity.pdbx_description
1 polymer ?
#
loop_
_entity_poly.entity_id
_entity_poly.type
_entity_poly.pdbx_seq_one_letter_code
_entity_poly.pdbx_strand_id
1 'polypeptide(L)'
;MSLMQFQANGISGRLDEDYFRSHKPCARGPAFFNIREVTARIRVPPGDYVIIPSTFEPNQEAQFLLRIYTNGFIESESVPSCFQKKFLYS
;
A
#
# COMPACT_ATOMS: atom_id res chain seq x y z
N MET A 1 -7.24 8.06 -6.07
CA MET A 1 -6.68 6.96 -5.24
C MET A 1 -5.27 7.34 -4.80
N SER A 2 -4.69 6.67 -3.82
CA SER A 2 -3.26 6.80 -3.46
C SER A 2 -2.68 5.43 -3.16
N LEU A 3 -1.35 5.38 -3.05
CA LEU A 3 -0.58 4.18 -2.73
C LEU A 3 0.29 4.50 -1.51
N MET A 4 0.29 3.61 -0.52
CA MET A 4 1.24 3.68 0.59
C MET A 4 2.10 2.43 0.59
N GLN A 5 3.41 2.60 0.75
CA GLN A 5 4.35 1.49 0.87
C GLN A 5 4.91 1.44 2.28
N PHE A 6 4.82 0.28 2.92
CA PHE A 6 5.41 -0.01 4.22
C PHE A 6 6.46 -1.10 4.05
N GLN A 7 7.55 -1.03 4.80
CA GLN A 7 8.44 -2.18 4.97
C GLN A 7 7.67 -3.23 5.79
N ALA A 8 7.82 -4.52 5.49
CA ALA A 8 7.17 -5.60 6.23
C ALA A 8 8.10 -6.22 7.29
N ASN A 9 9.40 -5.94 7.24
CA ASN A 9 10.40 -6.41 8.22
C ASN A 9 10.40 -7.93 8.43
N GLY A 10 10.13 -8.72 7.38
CA GLY A 10 10.05 -10.18 7.46
C GLY A 10 8.77 -10.72 8.11
N ILE A 11 7.78 -9.86 8.38
CA ILE A 11 6.46 -10.29 8.87
C ILE A 11 5.71 -10.96 7.72
N SER A 12 5.42 -12.25 7.88
CA SER A 12 4.59 -13.00 6.95
C SER A 12 3.10 -12.82 7.25
N GLY A 13 2.30 -12.56 6.23
CA GLY A 13 0.84 -12.50 6.34
C GLY A 13 0.30 -11.09 6.63
N ARG A 14 -0.89 -11.05 7.24
CA ARG A 14 -1.65 -9.80 7.40
C ARG A 14 -1.07 -8.92 8.51
N LEU A 15 -0.72 -7.69 8.14
CA LEU A 15 -0.37 -6.62 9.09
C LEU A 15 -1.64 -6.07 9.75
N ASP A 16 -1.57 -5.83 11.06
CA ASP A 16 -2.67 -5.31 11.87
C ASP A 16 -2.66 -3.78 11.97
N GLU A 17 -3.65 -3.22 12.66
CA GLU A 17 -3.78 -1.77 12.84
C GLU A 17 -2.63 -1.18 13.65
N ASP A 18 -2.18 -1.89 14.69
CA ASP A 18 -1.08 -1.46 15.55
C ASP A 18 0.23 -1.32 14.78
N TYR A 19 0.46 -2.18 13.78
CA TYR A 19 1.57 -2.04 12.85
C TYR A 19 1.54 -0.69 12.12
N PHE A 20 0.41 -0.31 11.52
CA PHE A 20 0.29 0.93 10.75
C PHE A 20 0.27 2.19 11.61
N ARG A 21 -0.12 2.08 12.88
CA ARG A 21 -0.03 3.17 13.86
C ARG A 21 1.41 3.41 14.32
N SER A 22 2.19 2.34 14.49
CA SER A 22 3.57 2.39 14.99
C SER A 22 4.62 2.62 13.91
N HIS A 23 4.33 2.28 12.64
CA HIS A 23 5.27 2.40 11.53
C HIS A 23 4.86 3.53 10.58
N LYS A 24 5.85 4.30 10.10
CA LYS A 24 5.63 5.26 9.03
C LYS A 24 5.77 4.57 7.67
N PRO A 25 4.95 4.94 6.66
CA PRO A 25 5.18 4.46 5.30
C PRO A 25 6.53 4.95 4.80
N CYS A 26 7.28 4.06 4.15
CA CYS A 26 8.57 4.37 3.53
C CYS A 26 8.40 5.20 2.25
N ALA A 27 7.23 5.13 1.63
CA ALA A 27 6.85 5.99 0.51
C ALA A 27 5.33 6.17 0.45
N ARG A 28 4.92 7.32 -0.07
CA ARG A 28 3.53 7.62 -0.41
C ARG A 28 3.47 8.04 -1.87
N GLY A 29 2.44 7.58 -2.57
CA GLY A 29 2.07 8.09 -3.87
C GLY A 29 1.73 9.59 -3.78
N PRO A 30 1.59 10.25 -4.94
CA PRO A 30 1.13 11.64 -4.98
C PRO A 30 -0.21 11.81 -4.25
N ALA A 31 -0.53 13.07 -3.92
CA ALA A 31 -1.79 13.43 -3.27
C ALA A 31 -2.99 12.80 -4.00
N PHE A 32 -4.11 12.63 -3.30
CA PHE A 32 -5.31 12.02 -3.87
C PHE A 32 -5.86 12.89 -5.01
N PHE A 33 -5.52 12.54 -6.24
CA PHE A 33 -6.07 13.14 -7.45
C PHE A 33 -7.21 12.28 -7.98
N ASN A 34 -8.25 12.92 -8.53
CA ASN A 34 -9.33 12.23 -9.26
C ASN A 34 -8.89 11.91 -10.70
N ILE A 35 -7.79 11.16 -10.82
CA ILE A 35 -7.26 10.67 -12.09
C ILE A 35 -7.31 9.15 -12.10
N ARG A 36 -7.43 8.57 -13.29
CA ARG A 36 -7.60 7.13 -13.48
C ARG A 36 -6.39 6.30 -13.05
N GLU A 37 -5.21 6.90 -13.05
CA GLU A 37 -3.95 6.21 -12.76
C GLU A 37 -3.10 7.03 -11.81
N VAL A 38 -2.54 6.37 -10.79
CA VAL A 38 -1.56 6.95 -9.87
C VAL A 38 -0.32 6.08 -9.90
N THR A 39 0.81 6.71 -10.24
CA THR A 39 2.10 6.03 -10.38
C THR A 39 3.11 6.68 -9.45
N ALA A 40 3.90 5.85 -8.77
CA ALA A 40 5.02 6.28 -7.93
C ALA A 40 6.29 5.54 -8.34
N ARG A 41 7.41 6.26 -8.37
CA ARG A 41 8.75 5.68 -8.56
C ARG A 41 9.51 5.79 -7.26
N ILE A 42 9.91 4.66 -6.72
CA ILE A 42 10.48 4.58 -5.38
C ILE A 42 11.76 3.76 -5.46
N ARG A 43 12.79 4.18 -4.74
CA ARG A 43 14.01 3.40 -4.55
C ARG A 43 14.03 2.92 -3.12
N VAL A 44 14.12 1.61 -2.94
CA VAL A 44 14.20 0.97 -1.63
C VAL A 44 15.36 -0.02 -1.60
N PRO A 45 15.95 -0.28 -0.42
CA PRO A 45 16.82 -1.43 -0.23
C PRO A 45 16.12 -2.75 -0.57
N PRO A 46 16.85 -3.85 -0.79
CA PRO A 46 16.27 -5.18 -0.86
C PRO A 46 15.54 -5.54 0.44
N GLY A 47 14.35 -6.14 0.32
CA GLY A 47 13.55 -6.59 1.46
C GLY A 47 12.07 -6.73 1.12
N ASP A 48 11.27 -7.02 2.14
CA ASP A 48 9.83 -7.23 2.01
C ASP A 48 9.06 -5.94 2.23
N TYR A 49 8.09 -5.68 1.35
CA TYR A 49 7.27 -4.47 1.37
C TYR A 49 5.80 -4.79 1.13
N VAL A 50 4.93 -4.05 1.81
CA VAL A 50 3.48 -4.07 1.59
C VAL A 50 3.08 -2.78 0.88
N ILE A 51 2.33 -2.93 -0.23
CA ILE A 51 1.74 -1.83 -0.97
C ILE A 51 0.24 -1.81 -0.69
N ILE A 52 -0.26 -0.67 -0.21
CA ILE A 52 -1.66 -0.45 0.14
C ILE A 52 -2.25 0.56 -0.83
N PRO A 53 -3.06 0.13 -1.82
CA PRO A 53 -3.91 1.03 -2.59
C PRO A 53 -5.12 1.47 -1.74
N SER A 54 -5.41 2.77 -1.73
CA SER A 54 -6.56 3.32 -1.00
C SER A 54 -7.28 4.46 -1.72
N THR A 55 -8.55 4.64 -1.39
CA THR A 55 -9.34 5.84 -1.70
C THR A 55 -9.09 6.92 -0.66
N PHE A 56 -9.53 8.16 -0.96
CA PHE A 56 -9.41 9.26 -0.01
C PHE A 56 -10.33 9.05 1.19
N GLU A 57 -11.62 8.83 0.91
CA GLU A 57 -12.63 8.56 1.93
C GLU A 57 -12.72 7.07 2.24
N PRO A 58 -12.97 6.70 3.51
CA PRO A 58 -13.25 5.33 3.89
C PRO A 58 -14.58 4.85 3.32
N ASN A 59 -14.71 3.52 3.15
CA ASN A 59 -15.91 2.84 2.66
C ASN A 59 -16.31 3.22 1.22
N GLN A 60 -15.36 3.68 0.41
CA GLN A 60 -15.55 3.85 -1.02
C GLN A 60 -15.18 2.55 -1.73
N GLU A 61 -16.14 1.96 -2.44
CA GLU A 61 -15.86 0.84 -3.31
C GLU A 61 -15.22 1.33 -4.61
N ALA A 62 -14.14 0.67 -5.01
CA ALA A 62 -13.45 0.97 -6.25
C ALA A 62 -12.83 -0.31 -6.82
N GLN A 63 -12.94 -0.45 -8.14
CA GLN A 63 -12.14 -1.43 -8.87
C GLN A 63 -10.80 -0.79 -9.21
N PHE A 64 -9.72 -1.55 -9.05
CA PHE A 64 -8.38 -1.07 -9.36
C PHE A 64 -7.53 -2.18 -9.96
N LEU A 65 -6.47 -1.76 -10.65
CA LEU A 65 -5.41 -2.62 -11.14
C LEU A 65 -4.08 -2.12 -10.56
N LEU A 66 -3.38 -2.96 -9.80
CA LEU A 66 -2.03 -2.65 -9.33
C LEU A 66 -1.01 -3.27 -10.29
N ARG A 67 -0.10 -2.45 -10.80
CA ARG A 67 1.02 -2.89 -11.65
C ARG A 67 2.34 -2.54 -10.96
N ILE A 68 3.21 -3.53 -10.82
CA ILE A 68 4.52 -3.37 -10.19
C ILE A 68 5.60 -3.59 -11.26
N TYR A 69 6.53 -2.65 -11.34
CA TYR A 69 7.70 -2.74 -12.22
C TYR A 69 8.96 -2.62 -11.39
N THR A 70 9.88 -3.57 -11.56
CA THR A 70 11.14 -3.63 -10.83
C THR A 70 12.31 -3.80 -11.81
N ASN A 71 13.48 -3.32 -11.42
CA ASN A 71 14.73 -3.54 -12.17
C ASN A 71 15.44 -4.85 -11.77
N GLY A 72 14.74 -5.77 -11.12
CA GLY A 72 15.28 -7.01 -10.57
C GLY A 72 14.17 -8.00 -10.27
N PHE A 73 14.55 -9.18 -9.76
CA PHE A 73 13.57 -10.21 -9.37
C PHE A 73 12.66 -9.70 -8.26
N ILE A 74 11.38 -10.01 -8.41
CA ILE A 74 10.35 -9.72 -7.42
C ILE A 74 9.46 -10.94 -7.30
N GLU A 75 9.15 -11.30 -6.07
CA GLU A 75 8.04 -12.17 -5.74
C GLU A 75 6.92 -11.29 -5.17
N SER A 76 5.69 -11.57 -5.55
CA SER A 76 4.54 -10.79 -5.12
C SER A 76 3.37 -11.70 -4.85
N GLU A 77 2.72 -11.50 -3.71
CA GLU A 77 1.52 -12.21 -3.32
C GLU A 77 0.44 -11.21 -2.88
N SER A 78 -0.81 -11.56 -3.13
CA SER A 78 -1.92 -10.82 -2.54
C SER A 78 -2.09 -11.27 -1.09
N VAL A 79 -1.76 -10.39 -0.14
CA VAL A 79 -2.07 -10.63 1.25
C VAL A 79 -3.59 -10.47 1.45
N PRO A 80 -4.30 -11.46 2.02
CA PRO A 80 -5.74 -11.37 2.26
C PRO A 80 -6.08 -10.08 2.98
N SER A 81 -7.08 -9.36 2.46
CA SER A 81 -7.36 -7.97 2.82
C SER A 81 -7.34 -7.77 4.32
N CYS A 82 -6.52 -6.82 4.76
CA CYS A 82 -6.68 -6.18 6.04
C CYS A 82 -8.02 -5.43 6.03
N PHE A 83 -9.09 -6.07 6.51
CA PHE A 83 -10.43 -5.51 6.81
C PHE A 83 -11.00 -4.43 5.87
N GLN A 84 -12.13 -4.74 5.24
CA GLN A 84 -12.90 -3.80 4.40
C GLN A 84 -13.67 -2.71 5.18
N LYS A 85 -13.27 -2.35 6.41
CA LYS A 85 -13.93 -1.26 7.17
C LYS A 85 -12.92 -0.40 7.94
N LYS A 86 -12.96 0.89 7.61
CA LYS A 86 -12.48 2.03 8.38
C LYS A 86 -10.95 2.13 8.58
N PHE A 87 -10.26 2.59 7.53
CA PHE A 87 -9.13 3.49 7.76
C PHE A 87 -9.69 4.83 8.26
N LEU A 88 -9.97 4.91 9.56
CA LEU A 88 -10.24 6.15 10.26
C LEU A 88 -8.90 6.86 10.45
N TYR A 89 -8.65 7.90 9.66
CA TYR A 89 -7.86 9.01 10.15
C TYR A 89 -8.86 10.01 10.75
N SER A 90 -8.88 10.10 12.08
CA SER A 90 -9.33 11.31 12.79
C SER A 90 -8.22 12.35 12.74
#